data_AF-A0A087T343-F1
#
_entry.id   AF-A0A087T343-F1
#
_cell.length_a   1.000
_cell.length_b   1.000
_cell.length_c   1.000
_cell.angle_alpha   90.00
_cell.angle_beta   90.00
_cell.angle_gamma   90.00
#
_symmetry.space_group_name_H-M   'P 1'
#
loop_
_entity.id
_entity.type
_entity.pdbx_description
1 polymer ?
#
loop_
_entity_poly.entity_id
_entity_poly.type
_entity_poly.pdbx_seq_one_letter_code
_entity_poly.pdbx_strand_id
1 'polypeptide(L)'
;MVIDVAGEKIGVIGYLTPDTEFLSSPGNLEFEDEVQCIMREAEKLTREENLTKIIAVGHSGFKVDQAIAREVPEVDIVIGGHT
;
A
#
# COMPACT_ATOMS: atom_id res chain seq x y z
N MET A 1 -5.94 1.58 6.65
CA MET A 1 -6.78 1.27 7.82
C MET A 1 -5.90 0.77 8.96
N VAL A 2 -6.39 0.78 10.20
CA VAL A 2 -5.71 0.18 11.36
C VAL A 2 -6.59 -0.93 11.93
N ILE A 3 -5.99 -2.10 12.18
CA ILE A 3 -6.67 -3.25 12.78
C ILE A 3 -6.01 -3.61 14.12
N ASP A 4 -6.80 -4.10 15.08
CA ASP A 4 -6.31 -4.67 16.33
C ASP A 4 -6.22 -6.19 16.19
N VAL A 5 -5.04 -6.75 16.41
CA VAL A 5 -4.79 -8.18 16.40
C VAL A 5 -4.13 -8.55 17.73
N ALA A 6 -4.90 -9.18 18.61
CA ALA A 6 -4.43 -9.58 19.94
C ALA A 6 -3.86 -8.42 20.78
N GLY A 7 -4.45 -7.22 20.67
CA GLY A 7 -4.01 -6.02 21.38
C GLY A 7 -2.88 -5.24 20.70
N GLU A 8 -2.40 -5.71 19.55
CA GLU A 8 -1.41 -5.02 18.71
C GLU A 8 -2.10 -4.31 17.55
N LYS A 9 -1.77 -3.03 17.34
CA LYS A 9 -2.25 -2.27 16.19
C LYS A 9 -1.39 -2.56 14.96
N ILE A 10 -2.04 -2.90 13.84
CA ILE A 10 -1.40 -3.14 12.54
C ILE A 10 -2.01 -2.18 11.51
N GLY A 11 -1.14 -1.44 10.83
CA GLY A 11 -1.50 -0.61 9.69
C GLY A 11 -1.62 -1.46 8.44
N VAL A 12 -2.69 -1.25 7.67
CA VAL A 12 -2.89 -1.89 6.37
C VAL A 12 -3.15 -0.82 5.32
N ILE A 13 -2.28 -0.77 4.31
CA ILE A 13 -2.36 0.17 3.18
C ILE A 13 -2.74 -0.62 1.94
N GLY A 14 -3.86 -0.25 1.31
CA GLY A 14 -4.31 -0.85 0.05
C GLY A 14 -3.72 -0.13 -1.15
N TYR A 15 -3.36 -0.86 -2.21
CA TYR A 15 -2.94 -0.27 -3.48
C TYR A 15 -3.41 -1.10 -4.68
N LEU A 16 -3.48 -0.45 -5.85
CA LEU A 16 -3.97 -1.02 -7.10
C LEU A 16 -3.20 -0.40 -8.28
N THR A 17 -2.99 -1.18 -9.35
CA THR A 17 -2.30 -0.70 -10.55
C THR A 17 -3.00 0.50 -11.21
N PRO A 18 -2.26 1.55 -11.59
CA PRO A 18 -2.74 2.62 -12.46
C PRO A 18 -3.25 2.14 -13.81
N ASP A 19 -2.77 0.99 -14.29
CA ASP A 19 -3.24 0.40 -15.54
C ASP A 19 -4.73 0.06 -15.51
N THR A 20 -5.37 0.04 -14.33
CA THR A 20 -6.83 -0.13 -14.19
C THR A 20 -7.61 0.89 -15.03
N GLU A 21 -7.08 2.10 -15.24
CA GLU A 21 -7.66 3.10 -16.13
C GLU A 21 -7.90 2.56 -17.55
N PHE A 22 -6.99 1.70 -18.03
CA PHE A 22 -7.01 1.15 -19.39
C PHE A 22 -7.49 -0.30 -19.45
N LEU A 23 -7.28 -1.08 -18.38
CA LEU A 23 -7.56 -2.51 -18.32
C LEU A 23 -9.00 -2.84 -17.90
N SER A 24 -9.74 -1.88 -17.37
CA SER A 24 -11.07 -2.10 -16.81
C SER A 24 -12.05 -0.98 -17.17
N SER A 25 -13.13 -0.85 -16.40
CA SER A 25 -14.13 0.22 -16.53
C SER A 25 -14.31 0.96 -15.20
N PRO A 26 -13.28 1.67 -14.72
CA PRO A 26 -13.33 2.33 -13.42
C PRO A 26 -14.20 3.59 -13.38
N GLY A 27 -14.62 4.11 -14.53
CA GLY A 27 -15.41 5.35 -14.61
C GLY A 27 -14.55 6.58 -14.35
N ASN A 28 -15.04 7.53 -13.57
CA ASN A 28 -14.35 8.79 -13.27
C ASN A 28 -13.46 8.66 -12.02
N LEU A 29 -12.40 7.85 -12.14
CA LEU A 29 -11.38 7.65 -11.11
C LEU A 29 -10.00 7.98 -11.66
N GLU A 30 -9.16 8.58 -10.83
CA GLU A 30 -7.75 8.79 -11.09
C GLU A 30 -6.92 7.79 -10.27
N PHE A 31 -5.86 7.28 -10.88
CA PHE A 31 -4.93 6.35 -10.23
C PHE A 31 -3.55 6.99 -10.13
N GLU A 32 -3.10 7.22 -8.91
CA GLU A 32 -1.78 7.76 -8.59
C GLU A 32 -0.71 6.66 -8.54
N ASP A 33 0.56 7.05 -8.60
CA ASP A 33 1.72 6.16 -8.39
C ASP A 33 1.64 5.46 -7.03
N GLU A 34 1.79 4.13 -7.05
CA GLU A 34 1.60 3.31 -5.85
C GLU A 34 2.65 3.61 -4.78
N VAL A 35 3.92 3.76 -5.17
CA VAL A 35 5.02 3.98 -4.22
C VAL A 35 4.85 5.31 -3.51
N GLN A 36 4.52 6.38 -4.24
CA GLN A 36 4.30 7.70 -3.65
C GLN A 36 3.10 7.71 -2.70
N CYS A 37 1.99 7.07 -3.09
CA CYS A 37 0.80 6.97 -2.24
C CYS A 37 1.07 6.16 -0.97
N ILE A 38 1.71 5.00 -1.10
CA ILE A 38 2.01 4.14 0.05
C ILE A 38 2.98 4.83 1.00
N MET A 39 4.01 5.51 0.48
CA MET A 39 4.95 6.29 1.30
C MET A 39 4.22 7.35 2.13
N ARG A 40 3.34 8.14 1.51
CA ARG A 40 2.54 9.17 2.19
C ARG A 40 1.67 8.58 3.31
N GLU A 41 0.97 7.48 3.04
CA GLU A 41 0.11 6.85 4.05
C GLU A 41 0.91 6.12 5.14
N ALA A 42 2.07 5.54 4.82
CA ALA A 42 2.92 4.86 5.80
C ALA A 42 3.58 5.85 6.75
N GLU A 43 4.07 6.99 6.24
CA GLU A 43 4.56 8.09 7.07
C GLU A 43 3.47 8.61 8.01
N LYS A 44 2.24 8.74 7.51
CA LYS A 44 1.09 9.17 8.31
C LYS A 44 0.80 8.19 9.45
N LEU A 45 0.69 6.89 9.17
CA LEU A 45 0.43 5.87 10.18
C LEU A 45 1.56 5.82 11.24
N THR A 46 2.80 5.98 10.81
CA THR A 46 3.97 5.98 11.69
C THR A 46 4.00 7.22 12.59
N ARG A 47 3.75 8.41 12.03
CA ARG A 47 3.85 9.69 12.76
C ARG A 47 2.62 10.03 13.58
N GLU A 48 1.42 9.85 13.04
CA GLU A 48 0.18 10.28 13.69
C GLU A 48 -0.36 9.23 14.66
N GLU A 49 -0.19 7.94 14.35
CA GLU A 49 -0.75 6.84 15.13
C GLU A 49 0.31 6.02 15.90
N ASN A 50 1.60 6.36 15.77
CA ASN A 50 2.73 5.64 16.38
C ASN A 50 2.74 4.14 16.05
N LEU A 51 2.29 3.77 14.85
CA LEU A 51 2.33 2.38 14.39
C LEU A 51 3.75 1.98 14.02
N THR A 52 4.10 0.75 14.36
CA THR A 52 5.40 0.12 14.05
C THR A 52 5.25 -1.14 13.20
N LYS A 53 4.03 -1.46 12.78
CA LYS A 53 3.68 -2.65 11.99
C LYS A 53 2.78 -2.21 10.84
N ILE A 54 3.29 -2.24 9.62
CA ILE A 54 2.58 -1.79 8.42
C ILE A 54 2.68 -2.86 7.33
N ILE A 55 1.52 -3.23 6.79
CA ILE A 55 1.38 -4.17 5.68
C ILE A 55 0.83 -3.40 4.47
N ALA A 56 1.52 -3.47 3.35
CA ALA A 56 0.99 -3.05 2.06
C ALA A 56 0.34 -4.25 1.37
N VAL A 57 -0.94 -4.14 1.00
CA VAL A 57 -1.70 -5.20 0.33
C VAL A 57 -2.27 -4.66 -0.98
N GLY A 58 -1.98 -5.31 -2.11
CA GLY A 58 -2.42 -4.74 -3.37
C GLY A 58 -2.24 -5.61 -4.60
N HIS A 59 -2.40 -4.98 -5.76
CA HIS A 59 -2.54 -5.67 -7.03
C HIS A 59 -1.91 -4.84 -8.16
N SER A 60 -0.57 -4.74 -8.15
CA SER A 60 0.21 -3.99 -9.15
C SER A 60 1.33 -4.76 -9.82
N GLY A 61 1.65 -5.95 -9.31
CA GLY A 61 2.64 -6.82 -9.90
C GLY A 61 3.92 -6.93 -9.10
N PHE A 62 4.59 -8.07 -9.22
CA PHE A 62 5.77 -8.44 -8.44
C PHE A 62 6.90 -7.42 -8.55
N LYS A 63 7.08 -6.77 -9.71
CA LYS A 63 8.08 -5.70 -9.86
C LYS A 63 7.73 -4.45 -9.05
N VAL A 64 6.45 -4.07 -9.01
CA VAL A 64 5.97 -2.94 -8.22
C VAL A 64 6.02 -3.30 -6.73
N ASP A 65 5.66 -4.53 -6.36
CA ASP A 65 5.78 -5.04 -4.99
C ASP A 65 7.22 -4.92 -4.47
N GLN A 66 8.20 -5.27 -5.31
CA GLN A 66 9.63 -5.12 -5.01
C GLN A 66 10.06 -3.65 -4.89
N ALA A 67 9.47 -2.75 -5.68
CA ALA A 67 9.75 -1.31 -5.58
C ALA A 67 9.19 -0.75 -4.28
N ILE A 68 7.96 -1.08 -3.91
CA ILE A 68 7.33 -0.70 -2.64
C ILE A 68 8.21 -1.16 -1.47
N ALA A 69 8.60 -2.43 -1.45
CA ALA A 69 9.45 -2.99 -0.39
C ALA A 69 10.85 -2.36 -0.31
N ARG A 70 11.38 -1.83 -1.43
CA ARG A 70 12.69 -1.17 -1.47
C ARG A 70 12.61 0.30 -1.07
N GLU A 71 11.56 1.00 -1.47
CA GLU A 71 11.48 2.46 -1.44
C GLU A 71 10.67 2.98 -0.25
N VAL A 72 9.81 2.17 0.38
CA VAL A 72 9.00 2.56 1.54
C VAL A 72 9.49 1.80 2.79
N PRO A 73 10.47 2.34 3.54
CA PRO A 73 11.09 1.64 4.67
C PRO A 73 10.14 1.42 5.86
N GLU A 74 9.04 2.15 5.94
CA GLU A 74 8.01 1.98 6.97
C GLU A 74 7.13 0.74 6.74
N VAL A 75 7.15 0.16 5.53
CA VAL A 75 6.36 -1.05 5.20
C VAL A 75 7.16 -2.30 5.57
N ASP A 76 6.61 -3.13 6.47
CA ASP A 76 7.25 -4.37 6.91
C ASP A 76 6.99 -5.55 5.96
N ILE A 77 5.78 -5.61 5.39
CA ILE A 77 5.33 -6.72 4.55
C ILE A 77 4.57 -6.17 3.34
N VAL A 78 4.91 -6.68 2.16
CA VAL A 78 4.13 -6.47 0.93
C VAL A 78 3.44 -7.78 0.53
N ILE A 79 2.13 -7.73 0.37
CA ILE A 79 1.29 -8.84 -0.11
C ILE A 79 0.69 -8.40 -1.46
N GLY A 80 1.29 -8.84 -2.55
CA GLY A 80 0.94 -8.40 -3.90
C GLY A 80 0.04 -9.34 -4.70
N GLY A 81 -0.02 -9.09 -6.02
CA GLY A 81 -0.83 -9.79 -7.02
C GLY A 81 -0.59 -9.25 -8.44
N HIS A 82 -1.53 -9.42 -9.37
CA HIS A 82 -1.55 -8.87 -10.74
C HIS A 82 -0.65 -9.53 -11.81
N THR A 83 0.66 -9.60 -11.60
CA THR A 83 1.65 -10.06 -12.61
C THR A 83 2.20 -11.43 -12.31
#